data_AF-A0A9N8W240-F1
#
_entry.id   AF-A0A9N8W240-F1
#
_cell.length_a   1.000
_cell.length_b   1.000
_cell.length_c   1.000
_cell.angle_alpha   90.00
_cell.angle_beta   90.00
_cell.angle_gamma   90.00
#
_symmetry.space_group_name_H-M   'P 1'
#
loop_
_entity.id
_entity.type
_entity.pdbx_description
1 polymer ?
#
loop_
_entity_poly.entity_id
_entity_poly.type
_entity_poly.pdbx_seq_one_letter_code
_entity_poly.pdbx_strand_id
1 'polypeptide(L)'
;FLMSSDNSVFAPEHTKIYQDMIHPLSHYFIDSSHNTYLLGHQLTGESSIEGYIRVLQRGCRCVEIDCWDGPDGRPVVTHGHTWTSKILFKDVISAIRTYAFKASPYPLILSLEVHCSIEQQDNMSTILRNQLGDYLVTGFLSENEMALPSPTELMYKILLKLEFNGS
;
A
#
# COMPACT_ATOMS: atom_id res chain seq x y z
N PHE A 1 30.65 -25.11 3.57
CA PHE A 1 31.52 -24.02 3.11
C PHE A 1 31.14 -23.57 1.70
N LEU A 2 31.30 -24.38 0.63
CA LEU A 2 30.95 -23.90 -0.73
C LEU A 2 29.45 -23.62 -0.96
N MET A 3 28.56 -24.33 -0.25
CA MET A 3 27.10 -24.20 -0.37
C MET A 3 26.44 -23.46 0.82
N SER A 4 27.23 -22.83 1.71
CA SER A 4 26.68 -22.07 2.84
C SER A 4 26.42 -20.61 2.46
N SER A 5 25.57 -19.93 3.23
CA SER A 5 25.28 -18.49 3.09
C SER A 5 26.54 -17.62 3.06
N ASP A 6 27.59 -18.05 3.77
CA ASP A 6 28.87 -17.33 3.85
C ASP A 6 29.67 -17.35 2.54
N ASN A 7 29.30 -18.21 1.57
CA ASN A 7 29.88 -18.28 0.22
C ASN A 7 28.82 -17.96 -0.85
N SER A 8 27.78 -17.22 -0.48
CA SER A 8 26.76 -16.75 -1.41
C SER A 8 27.33 -15.65 -2.31
N VAL A 9 26.88 -15.61 -3.57
CA VAL A 9 27.12 -14.45 -4.45
C VAL A 9 26.44 -13.18 -3.92
N PHE A 10 25.39 -13.35 -3.11
CA PHE A 10 24.75 -12.26 -2.40
C PHE A 10 25.51 -11.94 -1.11
N ALA A 11 26.05 -10.73 -1.04
CA ALA A 11 26.67 -10.15 0.13
C ALA A 11 25.75 -10.24 1.38
N PRO A 12 26.08 -11.06 2.39
CA PRO A 12 25.26 -11.23 3.59
C PRO A 12 25.01 -9.90 4.32
N GLU A 13 25.94 -8.96 4.28
CA GLU A 13 25.82 -7.61 4.85
C GLU A 13 24.67 -6.80 4.26
N HIS A 14 24.30 -7.04 2.99
CA HIS A 14 23.19 -6.35 2.32
C HIS A 14 21.83 -7.03 2.56
N THR A 15 21.77 -8.09 3.37
CA THR A 15 20.51 -8.75 3.76
C THR A 15 19.82 -8.06 4.95
N LYS A 16 20.47 -7.07 5.55
CA LYS A 16 19.93 -6.21 6.62
C LYS A 16 19.91 -4.76 6.15
N ILE A 17 19.24 -3.87 6.86
CA ILE A 17 19.31 -2.43 6.59
C ILE A 17 20.75 -1.95 6.82
N TYR A 18 21.38 -1.41 5.79
CA TYR A 18 22.77 -0.93 5.79
C TYR A 18 22.93 0.49 5.23
N GLN A 19 21.91 1.01 4.57
CA GLN A 19 21.90 2.36 3.99
C GLN A 19 21.46 3.39 5.04
N ASP A 20 21.82 4.65 4.81
CA ASP A 20 21.25 5.75 5.58
C ASP A 20 19.77 5.91 5.20
N MET A 21 18.89 5.90 6.20
CA MET A 21 17.43 5.95 6.05
C MET A 21 16.84 7.28 6.54
N ILE A 22 17.68 8.32 6.67
CA ILE A 22 17.29 9.66 7.14
C ILE A 22 17.21 10.71 6.01
N HIS A 23 17.51 10.36 4.76
CA HIS A 23 17.31 11.27 3.64
C HIS A 23 15.82 11.37 3.26
N PRO A 24 15.39 12.41 2.54
CA PRO A 24 14.02 12.54 2.07
C PRO A 24 13.57 11.31 1.26
N LEU A 25 12.29 10.95 1.37
CA LEU A 25 11.73 9.76 0.69
C LEU A 25 12.01 9.73 -0.82
N SER A 26 12.11 10.90 -1.48
CA SER A 26 12.43 11.03 -2.91
C SER A 26 13.83 10.55 -3.31
N HIS A 27 14.70 10.23 -2.36
CA HIS A 27 16.06 9.75 -2.62
C HIS A 27 16.15 8.22 -2.74
N TYR A 28 15.05 7.50 -2.52
CA TYR A 28 15.03 6.04 -2.47
C TYR A 28 14.16 5.46 -3.58
N PHE A 29 14.56 4.30 -4.10
CA PHE A 29 13.65 3.46 -4.86
C PHE A 29 12.65 2.79 -3.91
N ILE A 30 11.38 2.82 -4.28
CA ILE A 30 10.28 2.23 -3.49
C ILE A 30 9.76 1.02 -4.24
N ASP A 31 9.86 -0.16 -3.63
CA ASP A 31 9.25 -1.38 -4.16
C ASP A 31 7.73 -1.20 -4.23
N SER A 32 7.20 -1.17 -5.46
CA SER A 32 5.84 -0.76 -5.76
C SER A 32 5.14 -1.82 -6.60
N SER A 33 3.87 -2.08 -6.30
CA SER A 33 3.03 -3.00 -7.07
C SER A 33 1.92 -2.24 -7.79
N HIS A 34 1.51 -2.76 -8.94
CA HIS A 34 0.44 -2.22 -9.77
C HIS A 34 -0.68 -3.25 -9.88
N ASN A 35 -1.94 -2.81 -9.80
CA ASN A 35 -3.14 -3.65 -9.75
C ASN A 35 -2.99 -4.83 -8.78
N THR A 36 -2.57 -4.52 -7.56
CA THR A 36 -2.14 -5.48 -6.52
C THR A 36 -3.21 -6.52 -6.18
N TYR A 37 -4.47 -6.19 -6.40
CA TYR A 37 -5.63 -7.04 -6.14
C TYR A 37 -5.79 -8.19 -7.15
N LEU A 38 -5.15 -8.13 -8.33
CA LEU A 38 -5.31 -9.15 -9.37
C LEU A 38 -4.37 -10.35 -9.18
N LEU A 39 -4.94 -11.54 -9.02
CA LEU A 39 -4.17 -12.80 -8.97
C LEU A 39 -3.88 -13.41 -10.36
N GLY A 40 -4.29 -12.74 -11.45
CA GLY A 40 -4.21 -13.26 -12.81
C GLY A 40 -4.27 -12.19 -13.90
N HIS A 41 -4.92 -12.51 -15.02
CA HIS A 41 -4.98 -11.62 -16.19
C HIS A 41 -5.77 -10.34 -15.92
N GLN A 42 -5.34 -9.21 -16.47
CA GLN A 42 -5.96 -7.87 -16.31
C GLN A 42 -7.41 -7.74 -16.80
N LEU A 43 -7.96 -8.77 -17.48
CA LEU A 43 -9.28 -8.73 -18.12
C LEU A 43 -10.29 -9.72 -17.53
N THR A 44 -9.81 -10.83 -16.97
CA THR A 44 -10.63 -11.95 -16.46
C THR A 44 -10.13 -12.50 -15.12
N GLY A 45 -9.12 -11.86 -14.52
CA GLY A 45 -8.51 -12.28 -13.27
C GLY A 45 -9.44 -12.11 -12.08
N GLU A 46 -9.22 -12.91 -11.05
CA GLU A 46 -9.91 -12.77 -9.78
C GLU A 46 -9.23 -11.65 -8.97
N SER A 47 -10.04 -10.70 -8.48
CA SER A 47 -9.62 -9.76 -7.45
C SER A 47 -9.66 -10.47 -6.10
N SER A 48 -8.55 -10.41 -5.36
CA SER A 48 -8.45 -11.07 -4.07
C SER A 48 -7.57 -10.29 -3.10
N ILE A 49 -7.95 -10.35 -1.83
CA ILE A 49 -7.18 -9.82 -0.71
C ILE A 49 -5.78 -10.48 -0.64
N GLU A 50 -5.65 -11.71 -1.10
CA GLU A 50 -4.39 -12.46 -1.09
C GLU A 50 -3.28 -11.78 -1.91
N GLY A 51 -3.66 -11.01 -2.95
CA GLY A 51 -2.70 -10.21 -3.73
C GLY A 51 -1.96 -9.20 -2.85
N TYR A 52 -2.70 -8.47 -2.01
CA TYR A 52 -2.14 -7.53 -1.04
C TYR A 52 -1.27 -8.24 0.00
N ILE A 53 -1.74 -9.36 0.55
CA ILE A 53 -0.99 -10.12 1.55
C ILE A 53 0.37 -10.55 1.00
N ARG A 54 0.36 -11.15 -0.21
CA ARG A 54 1.58 -11.66 -0.86
C ARG A 54 2.60 -10.57 -1.12
N VAL A 55 2.20 -9.41 -1.66
CA VAL A 55 3.18 -8.35 -1.96
C VAL A 55 3.72 -7.71 -0.69
N LEU A 56 2.90 -7.52 0.34
CA LEU A 56 3.33 -6.95 1.61
C LEU A 56 4.31 -7.88 2.34
N GLN A 57 4.07 -9.19 2.31
CA GLN A 57 4.99 -10.19 2.84
C GLN A 57 6.33 -10.25 2.09
N ARG A 58 6.34 -9.85 0.81
CA ARG A 58 7.56 -9.75 -0.02
C ARG A 58 8.29 -8.42 0.14
N GLY A 59 7.78 -7.49 0.94
CA GLY A 59 8.43 -6.21 1.24
C GLY A 59 7.90 -5.01 0.45
N CYS A 60 6.91 -5.18 -0.42
CA CYS A 60 6.33 -4.09 -1.20
C CYS A 60 5.86 -2.93 -0.30
N ARG A 61 6.22 -1.69 -0.65
CA ARG A 61 5.99 -0.45 0.13
C ARG A 61 5.06 0.55 -0.56
N CYS A 62 4.56 0.23 -1.75
CA CYS A 62 3.50 0.98 -2.40
C CYS A 62 2.50 0.01 -3.06
N VAL A 63 1.24 0.07 -2.67
CA VAL A 63 0.17 -0.79 -3.20
C VAL A 63 -0.95 0.06 -3.77
N GLU A 64 -1.57 -0.45 -4.82
CA GLU A 64 -2.63 0.22 -5.56
C GLU A 64 -4.00 -0.35 -5.20
N ILE A 65 -5.00 0.53 -5.10
CA ILE A 65 -6.38 0.19 -4.73
C ILE A 65 -7.37 0.99 -5.57
N ASP A 66 -7.95 0.32 -6.57
CA ASP A 66 -8.99 0.89 -7.44
C ASP A 66 -10.33 0.86 -6.72
N CYS A 67 -10.79 2.01 -6.25
CA CYS A 67 -11.97 2.13 -5.40
C CYS A 67 -13.18 2.53 -6.23
N TRP A 68 -14.25 1.72 -6.14
CA TRP A 68 -15.49 1.93 -6.87
C TRP A 68 -16.70 1.89 -5.95
N ASP A 69 -17.77 2.54 -6.37
CA ASP A 69 -19.06 2.44 -5.70
C ASP A 69 -19.54 0.98 -5.64
N GLY A 70 -19.92 0.54 -4.46
CA GLY A 70 -20.54 -0.76 -4.25
C GLY A 70 -21.97 -0.66 -3.67
N PRO A 71 -22.66 -1.79 -3.54
CA PRO A 71 -24.04 -1.83 -3.05
C PRO A 71 -24.14 -1.41 -1.58
N ASP A 72 -25.29 -0.86 -1.21
CA ASP A 72 -25.60 -0.41 0.15
C ASP A 72 -24.59 0.62 0.71
N GLY A 73 -24.02 1.46 -0.16
CA GLY A 73 -23.02 2.46 0.20
C GLY A 73 -21.68 1.88 0.64
N ARG A 74 -21.39 0.60 0.35
CA ARG A 74 -20.14 -0.08 0.72
C ARG A 74 -19.15 -0.07 -0.45
N PRO A 75 -18.04 0.69 -0.37
CA PRO A 75 -17.06 0.75 -1.45
C PRO A 75 -16.42 -0.62 -1.72
N VAL A 76 -16.12 -0.88 -2.97
CA VAL A 76 -15.49 -2.12 -3.45
C VAL A 76 -14.18 -1.81 -4.17
N VAL A 77 -13.34 -2.84 -4.30
CA VAL A 77 -12.11 -2.83 -5.08
C VAL A 77 -12.26 -3.78 -6.25
N THR A 78 -11.98 -3.28 -7.46
CA THR A 78 -12.11 -4.00 -8.72
C THR A 78 -11.41 -3.24 -9.84
N HIS A 79 -10.99 -3.94 -10.90
CA HIS A 79 -10.49 -3.25 -12.09
C HIS A 79 -11.69 -2.74 -12.91
N GLY A 80 -11.78 -1.43 -13.10
CA GLY A 80 -12.87 -0.77 -13.82
C GLY A 80 -13.09 -1.33 -15.23
N HIS A 81 -14.35 -1.37 -15.69
CA HIS A 81 -14.71 -1.80 -17.05
C HIS A 81 -14.27 -3.23 -17.44
N THR A 82 -14.03 -4.11 -16.47
CA THR A 82 -13.66 -5.51 -16.69
C THR A 82 -14.59 -6.49 -15.97
N TRP A 83 -14.43 -7.79 -16.23
CA TRP A 83 -15.22 -8.88 -15.61
C TRP A 83 -14.55 -9.44 -14.34
N THR A 84 -13.68 -8.65 -13.71
CA THR A 84 -12.97 -9.06 -12.50
C THR A 84 -13.94 -9.17 -11.31
N SER A 85 -13.65 -10.07 -10.37
CA SER A 85 -14.44 -10.17 -9.13
C SER A 85 -14.27 -8.91 -8.28
N LYS A 86 -15.21 -8.66 -7.37
CA LYS A 86 -15.19 -7.50 -6.47
C LYS A 86 -14.87 -7.95 -5.05
N ILE A 87 -14.01 -7.21 -4.37
CA ILE A 87 -13.73 -7.38 -2.93
C ILE A 87 -14.10 -6.11 -2.18
N LEU A 88 -14.49 -6.21 -0.90
CA LEU A 88 -14.85 -5.02 -0.13
C LEU A 88 -13.60 -4.20 0.21
N PHE A 89 -13.68 -2.89 0.06
CA PHE A 89 -12.61 -1.96 0.44
C PHE A 89 -12.22 -2.14 1.92
N LYS A 90 -13.21 -2.31 2.79
CA LYS A 90 -13.00 -2.58 4.23
C LYS A 90 -12.11 -3.79 4.48
N ASP A 91 -12.30 -4.87 3.73
CA ASP A 91 -11.56 -6.11 3.94
C ASP A 91 -10.12 -5.97 3.43
N VAL A 92 -9.93 -5.24 2.32
CA VAL A 92 -8.61 -4.86 1.82
C VAL A 92 -7.84 -4.04 2.86
N ILE A 93 -8.44 -2.98 3.41
CA ILE A 93 -7.79 -2.15 4.44
C ILE A 93 -7.50 -2.95 5.72
N SER A 94 -8.38 -3.89 6.11
CA SER A 94 -8.16 -4.75 7.27
C SER A 94 -6.97 -5.71 7.08
N ALA A 95 -6.83 -6.28 5.87
CA ALA A 95 -5.67 -7.08 5.53
C ALA A 95 -4.39 -6.24 5.52
N ILE A 96 -4.42 -5.05 4.91
CA ILE A 96 -3.29 -4.12 4.92
C ILE A 96 -2.86 -3.80 6.35
N ARG A 97 -3.80 -3.47 7.26
CA ARG A 97 -3.49 -3.23 8.68
C ARG A 97 -2.69 -4.39 9.30
N THR A 98 -3.05 -5.62 8.96
CA THR A 98 -2.45 -6.83 9.52
C THR A 98 -1.04 -7.10 8.98
N TYR A 99 -0.76 -6.76 7.71
CA TYR A 99 0.46 -7.17 7.01
C TYR A 99 1.43 -6.03 6.68
N ALA A 100 0.99 -4.76 6.77
CA ALA A 100 1.74 -3.58 6.33
C ALA A 100 3.19 -3.58 6.82
N PHE A 101 3.43 -3.93 8.09
CA PHE A 101 4.76 -3.82 8.70
C PHE A 101 5.40 -5.16 9.09
N LYS A 102 4.88 -6.30 8.60
CA LYS A 102 5.43 -7.63 8.93
C LYS A 102 6.81 -7.88 8.30
N ALA A 103 7.03 -7.39 7.08
CA ALA A 103 8.29 -7.57 6.36
C ALA A 103 9.26 -6.39 6.53
N SER A 104 8.74 -5.19 6.83
CA SER A 104 9.54 -3.96 6.92
C SER A 104 8.83 -2.93 7.82
N PRO A 105 9.56 -2.20 8.70
CA PRO A 105 8.98 -1.15 9.54
C PRO A 105 8.76 0.18 8.79
N TYR A 106 9.34 0.33 7.59
CA TYR A 106 9.28 1.55 6.79
C TYR A 106 7.88 1.81 6.21
N PRO A 107 7.57 3.07 5.85
CA PRO A 107 6.23 3.48 5.48
C PRO A 107 5.63 2.66 4.34
N LEU A 108 4.31 2.53 4.37
CA LEU A 108 3.51 1.99 3.28
C LEU A 108 2.73 3.14 2.62
N ILE A 109 2.78 3.21 1.30
CA ILE A 109 1.95 4.12 0.51
C ILE A 109 0.75 3.35 -0.03
N LEU A 110 -0.45 3.85 0.20
CA LEU A 110 -1.67 3.41 -0.46
C LEU A 110 -1.96 4.38 -1.60
N SER A 111 -1.80 3.92 -2.84
CA SER A 111 -2.22 4.65 -4.03
C SER A 111 -3.69 4.32 -4.28
N LEU A 112 -4.60 5.24 -3.95
CA LEU A 112 -6.03 5.08 -4.14
C LEU A 112 -6.44 5.73 -5.46
N GLU A 113 -6.97 4.94 -6.39
CA GLU A 113 -7.65 5.46 -7.57
C GLU A 113 -9.15 5.52 -7.27
N VAL A 114 -9.68 6.73 -7.09
CA VAL A 114 -11.02 6.92 -6.50
C VAL A 114 -12.06 7.22 -7.59
N HIS A 115 -12.94 6.25 -7.82
CA HIS A 115 -14.11 6.35 -8.71
C HIS A 115 -15.44 6.39 -7.94
N CYS A 116 -15.36 6.52 -6.61
CA CYS A 116 -16.52 6.54 -5.73
C CYS A 116 -17.27 7.88 -5.75
N SER A 117 -18.58 7.85 -5.55
CA SER A 117 -19.39 9.02 -5.24
C SER A 117 -18.96 9.66 -3.91
N ILE A 118 -19.31 10.94 -3.69
CA ILE A 118 -18.95 11.67 -2.45
C ILE A 118 -19.41 10.91 -1.19
N GLU A 119 -20.63 10.36 -1.20
CA GLU A 119 -21.14 9.57 -0.07
C GLU A 119 -20.26 8.35 0.22
N GLN A 120 -19.82 7.63 -0.82
CA GLN A 120 -18.96 6.48 -0.64
C GLN A 120 -17.50 6.87 -0.33
N GLN A 121 -17.03 8.05 -0.74
CA GLN A 121 -15.75 8.61 -0.30
C GLN A 121 -15.75 8.91 1.21
N ASP A 122 -16.86 9.41 1.76
CA ASP A 122 -17.01 9.59 3.21
C ASP A 122 -16.96 8.24 3.96
N ASN A 123 -17.57 7.21 3.38
CA ASN A 123 -17.48 5.85 3.91
C ASN A 123 -16.05 5.29 3.82
N MET A 124 -15.33 5.54 2.73
CA MET A 124 -13.90 5.17 2.60
C MET A 124 -13.04 5.86 3.67
N SER A 125 -13.22 7.17 3.88
CA SER A 125 -12.52 7.95 4.91
C SER A 125 -12.76 7.36 6.31
N THR A 126 -14.02 7.01 6.60
CA THR A 126 -14.41 6.36 7.87
C THR A 126 -13.74 5.00 8.03
N ILE A 127 -13.71 4.18 6.97
CA ILE A 127 -13.05 2.86 6.98
C ILE A 127 -11.55 3.02 7.23
N LEU A 128 -10.88 3.92 6.50
CA LEU A 128 -9.44 4.18 6.65
C LEU A 128 -9.10 4.59 8.09
N ARG A 129 -9.83 5.55 8.66
CA ARG A 129 -9.61 6.00 10.05
C ARG A 129 -9.83 4.88 11.06
N ASN A 130 -10.92 4.13 10.93
CA ASN A 130 -11.26 3.07 11.88
C ASN A 130 -10.32 1.86 11.81
N GLN A 131 -9.93 1.45 10.59
CA GLN A 131 -9.09 0.28 10.40
C GLN A 131 -7.61 0.60 10.57
N LEU A 132 -7.12 1.76 10.14
CA LEU A 132 -5.70 2.07 10.22
C LEU A 132 -5.34 2.78 11.53
N GLY A 133 -6.24 3.59 12.10
CA GLY A 133 -5.99 4.30 13.36
C GLY A 133 -4.68 5.09 13.31
N ASP A 134 -3.84 4.93 14.34
CA ASP A 134 -2.58 5.68 14.49
C ASP A 134 -1.51 5.38 13.42
N TYR A 135 -1.67 4.31 12.64
CA TYR A 135 -0.81 4.06 11.49
C TYR A 135 -1.06 5.08 10.37
N LEU A 136 -2.29 5.58 10.23
CA LEU A 136 -2.64 6.53 9.17
C LEU A 136 -2.09 7.92 9.47
N VAL A 137 -1.42 8.53 8.49
CA VAL A 137 -1.02 9.94 8.57
C VAL A 137 -2.22 10.81 8.21
N THR A 138 -2.66 11.65 9.15
CA THR A 138 -3.82 12.54 8.98
C THR A 138 -3.47 14.03 9.07
N GLY A 139 -2.19 14.37 9.17
CA GLY A 139 -1.71 15.74 9.29
C GLY A 139 -0.25 15.87 8.88
N PHE A 140 0.26 17.09 8.89
CA PHE A 140 1.66 17.37 8.56
C PHE A 140 2.60 16.75 9.60
N LEU A 141 3.69 16.16 9.13
CA LEU A 141 4.70 15.50 9.97
C LEU A 141 5.84 16.44 10.37
N SER A 142 6.03 17.52 9.62
CA SER A 142 6.99 18.58 9.93
C SER A 142 6.42 19.95 9.54
N GLU A 143 6.90 21.00 10.18
CA GLU A 143 6.59 22.39 9.83
C GLU A 143 7.39 22.86 8.59
N ASN A 144 8.38 22.08 8.16
CA ASN A 144 9.26 22.42 7.04
C ASN A 144 8.80 21.71 5.76
N GLU A 145 8.00 22.42 4.96
CA GLU A 145 7.42 21.91 3.71
C GLU A 145 8.43 21.73 2.56
N MET A 146 9.70 22.13 2.74
CA MET A 146 10.68 22.11 1.64
C MET A 146 11.20 20.71 1.28
N ALA A 147 10.96 19.69 2.11
CA ALA A 147 11.40 18.32 1.84
C ALA A 147 10.39 17.28 2.34
N LEU A 148 10.32 16.14 1.64
CA LEU A 148 9.56 14.99 2.12
C LEU A 148 10.23 14.40 3.38
N PRO A 149 9.45 13.89 4.35
CA PRO A 149 10.00 13.17 5.49
C PRO A 149 10.80 11.95 5.05
N SER A 150 11.76 11.55 5.87
CA SER A 150 12.57 10.36 5.65
C SER A 150 11.82 9.06 5.94
N PRO A 151 12.29 7.91 5.42
CA PRO A 151 11.76 6.61 5.81
C PRO A 151 11.76 6.38 7.33
N THR A 152 12.79 6.89 8.04
CA THR A 152 12.91 6.76 9.50
C THR A 152 11.84 7.54 10.24
N GLU A 153 11.57 8.79 9.85
CA GLU A 153 10.51 9.62 10.45
C GLU A 153 9.11 9.05 10.20
N LEU A 154 8.97 8.27 9.12
CA LEU A 154 7.73 7.63 8.68
C LEU A 154 7.59 6.16 9.09
N MET A 155 8.44 5.65 10.00
CA MET A 155 8.32 4.27 10.46
C MET A 155 6.93 3.99 11.04
N TYR A 156 6.35 2.85 10.64
CA TYR A 156 5.01 2.44 11.01
C TYR A 156 3.92 3.46 10.62
N LYS A 157 4.14 4.20 9.53
CA LYS A 157 3.13 5.10 8.98
C LYS A 157 2.62 4.65 7.62
N ILE A 158 1.35 4.91 7.40
CA ILE A 158 0.64 4.66 6.15
C ILE A 158 0.26 6.01 5.55
N LEU A 159 0.75 6.26 4.34
CA LEU A 159 0.52 7.46 3.56
C LEU A 159 -0.56 7.19 2.51
N LEU A 160 -1.39 8.19 2.23
CA LEU A 160 -2.35 8.14 1.13
C LEU A 160 -1.82 8.96 -0.04
N LYS A 161 -1.78 8.34 -1.21
CA LYS A 161 -1.66 9.01 -2.51
C LYS A 161 -3.03 8.89 -3.17
N LEU A 162 -3.66 10.01 -3.47
CA LEU A 162 -5.00 10.04 -4.09
C LEU A 162 -4.89 10.42 -5.55
N GLU A 163 -5.54 9.63 -6.41
CA GLU A 163 -5.78 9.99 -7.81
C GLU A 163 -7.30 10.13 -8.01
N PHE A 164 -7.70 11.33 -8.44
CA PHE A 164 -9.08 11.64 -8.79
C PHE A 164 -9.18 11.69 -10.30
N ASN A 165 -10.00 10.81 -10.89
CA ASN A 165 -10.36 10.96 -12.29
C ASN A 165 -11.40 12.08 -12.38
N GLY A 166 -11.00 13.20 -12.99
CA GLY A 166 -11.87 14.35 -13.21
C GLY A 166 -13.12 13.92 -13.97
N SER A 167 -14.28 14.19 -13.38
CA SER A 167 -15.59 14.10 -14.02
C SER A 167 -15.72 15.10 -15.17
#